data_AF-A0A848N8J9-F1
#
_entry.id   AF-A0A848N8J9-F1
#
_cell.length_a   1.000
_cell.length_b   1.000
_cell.length_c   1.000
_cell.angle_alpha   90.00
_cell.angle_beta   90.00
_cell.angle_gamma   90.00
#
_symmetry.space_group_name_H-M   'P 1'
#
loop_
_entity.id
_entity.type
_entity.pdbx_description
1 polymer ?
#
loop_
_entity_poly.entity_id
_entity_poly.type
_entity_poly.pdbx_seq_one_letter_code
_entity_poly.pdbx_strand_id
1 'polypeptide(L)'
;MMAKEIWRIGPDDGTVRQALARWAAKANWTFGPDQWELNFDLPIQAPAEFEAESFQEATQALSQAIAMTESPVRPCFYANRVLRMVPFTRSCNRSPATQS
;
A
#
# COMPACT_ATOMS: atom_id res chain seq x y z
N MET A 1 -9.81 24.19 -0.13
CA MET A 1 -8.45 23.66 0.10
C MET A 1 -8.61 22.43 0.97
N MET A 2 -8.25 21.25 0.49
CA MET A 2 -8.20 20.06 1.34
C MET A 2 -6.95 20.16 2.20
N ALA A 3 -7.05 19.87 3.51
CA ALA A 3 -5.89 19.88 4.38
C ALA A 3 -5.03 18.65 4.10
N LYS A 4 -3.72 18.83 3.94
CA LYS A 4 -2.78 17.71 3.81
C LYS A 4 -2.57 17.05 5.17
N GLU A 5 -2.49 15.72 5.16
CA GLU A 5 -2.21 14.90 6.33
C GLU A 5 -0.83 14.24 6.20
N ILE A 6 -0.17 14.02 7.34
CA ILE A 6 1.09 13.28 7.41
C ILE A 6 0.80 11.80 7.65
N TRP A 7 1.19 10.96 6.68
CA TRP A 7 1.14 9.52 6.75
C TRP A 7 2.51 8.98 7.11
N ARG A 8 2.63 8.36 8.29
CA ARG A 8 3.91 7.88 8.84
C ARG A 8 4.01 6.37 8.76
N ILE A 9 5.18 5.86 8.42
CA ILE A 9 5.59 4.47 8.67
C ILE A 9 6.80 4.48 9.58
N GLY A 10 7.00 3.42 10.36
CA GLY A 10 8.20 3.29 11.20
C GLY A 10 8.47 1.86 11.64
N PRO A 11 9.59 1.63 12.36
CA PRO A 11 9.96 0.30 12.85
C PRO A 11 8.87 -0.38 13.70
N ASP A 12 8.02 0.41 14.38
CA ASP A 12 6.89 -0.10 15.16
C ASP A 12 5.80 -0.78 14.30
N ASP A 13 5.73 -0.45 13.01
CA ASP A 13 4.85 -1.16 12.08
C ASP A 13 5.41 -2.55 11.72
N GLY A 14 6.72 -2.79 11.89
CA GLY A 14 7.40 -4.02 11.49
C GLY A 14 7.69 -4.07 9.99
N THR A 15 6.64 -4.15 9.16
CA THR A 15 6.76 -4.23 7.69
C THR A 15 5.89 -3.22 6.94
N VAL A 16 6.21 -2.99 5.67
CA VAL A 16 5.42 -2.15 4.77
C VAL A 16 3.98 -2.64 4.66
N ARG A 17 3.75 -3.96 4.58
CA ARG A 17 2.40 -4.54 4.56
C ARG A 17 1.62 -4.19 5.82
N GLN A 18 2.25 -4.28 7.00
CA GLN A 18 1.61 -3.97 8.28
C GLN A 18 1.30 -2.46 8.40
N ALA A 19 2.23 -1.61 7.97
CA ALA A 19 2.01 -0.16 7.91
C ALA A 19 0.83 0.21 6.99
N LEU A 20 0.75 -0.41 5.80
CA LEU A 20 -0.35 -0.22 4.86
C LEU A 20 -1.68 -0.73 5.40
N ALA A 21 -1.70 -1.83 6.16
CA ALA A 21 -2.90 -2.31 6.85
C ALA A 21 -3.43 -1.29 7.86
N ARG A 22 -2.52 -0.67 8.64
CA ARG A 22 -2.89 0.41 9.57
C ARG A 22 -3.44 1.63 8.83
N TRP A 23 -2.78 2.06 7.75
CA TRP A 23 -3.24 3.19 6.94
C TRP A 23 -4.60 2.92 6.29
N ALA A 24 -4.81 1.71 5.76
CA ALA A 24 -6.07 1.31 5.13
C ALA A 24 -7.21 1.30 6.16
N ALA A 25 -7.00 0.75 7.35
CA ALA A 25 -7.98 0.78 8.44
C ALA A 25 -8.36 2.22 8.82
N LYS A 26 -7.38 3.12 8.97
CA LYS A 26 -7.60 4.55 9.24
C LYS A 26 -8.43 5.22 8.14
N ALA A 27 -8.21 4.86 6.88
CA ALA A 27 -8.86 5.44 5.71
C ALA A 27 -10.18 4.75 5.31
N ASN A 28 -10.61 3.72 6.05
CA ASN A 28 -11.75 2.87 5.70
C ASN A 28 -11.61 2.20 4.31
N TRP A 29 -10.43 1.63 4.07
CA TRP A 29 -10.09 0.76 2.94
C TRP A 29 -9.86 -0.68 3.40
N THR A 30 -10.25 -1.64 2.57
CA THR A 30 -9.96 -3.06 2.78
C THR A 30 -8.56 -3.37 2.26
N PHE A 31 -7.71 -3.83 3.18
CA PHE A 31 -6.37 -4.31 2.89
C PHE A 31 -5.94 -5.33 3.95
N GLY A 32 -5.36 -6.44 3.52
CA GLY A 32 -4.93 -7.52 4.39
C GLY A 32 -4.06 -8.54 3.65
N PRO A 33 -3.80 -9.72 4.24
CA PRO A 33 -2.95 -10.75 3.64
C PRO A 33 -3.37 -11.13 2.21
N ASP A 34 -4.67 -11.26 1.95
CA ASP A 34 -5.22 -11.63 0.64
C ASP A 34 -5.09 -10.54 -0.43
N GLN A 35 -4.74 -9.32 -0.03
CA GLN A 35 -4.52 -8.17 -0.93
C GLN A 35 -3.03 -7.86 -1.13
N TRP A 36 -2.15 -8.66 -0.51
CA TRP A 36 -0.72 -8.62 -0.69
C TRP A 36 -0.28 -9.72 -1.67
N GLU A 37 -0.15 -9.38 -2.95
CA GLU A 37 0.20 -10.35 -4.00
C GLU A 37 1.72 -10.50 -4.21
N LEU A 38 2.52 -10.01 -3.27
CA LEU A 38 3.99 -10.10 -3.29
C LEU A 38 4.44 -11.30 -2.45
N ASN A 39 5.48 -12.00 -2.91
CA ASN A 39 6.09 -13.12 -2.20
C ASN A 39 7.12 -12.70 -1.15
N PHE A 40 7.39 -11.41 -1.02
CA PHE A 40 8.25 -10.81 0.00
C PHE A 40 7.48 -9.74 0.75
N ASP A 41 8.03 -9.33 1.90
CA ASP A 41 7.60 -8.16 2.65
C ASP A 41 8.85 -7.32 2.96
N LEU A 42 8.66 -6.02 3.15
CA LEU A 42 9.76 -5.07 3.32
C LEU A 42 9.83 -4.63 4.78
N PRO A 43 10.88 -5.00 5.53
CA PRO A 43 11.05 -4.54 6.91
C PRO A 43 11.34 -3.05 6.94
N ILE A 44 10.71 -2.33 7.87
CA ILE A 44 10.92 -0.89 8.05
C ILE A 44 12.03 -0.68 9.06
N GLN A 45 13.19 -0.24 8.58
CA GLN A 45 14.37 -0.01 9.42
C GLN A 45 14.50 1.43 9.92
N ALA A 46 13.85 2.37 9.24
CA ALA A 46 13.86 3.79 9.58
C ALA A 46 12.46 4.39 9.33
N PRO A 47 12.05 5.39 10.12
CA PRO A 47 10.78 6.06 9.90
C PRO A 47 10.78 6.86 8.60
N ALA A 48 9.60 6.98 7.99
CA ALA A 48 9.37 7.85 6.83
C ALA A 48 7.99 8.53 6.95
N GLU A 49 7.90 9.75 6.43
CA GLU A 49 6.69 10.56 6.45
C GLU A 49 6.30 10.96 5.03
N PHE A 50 5.01 10.85 4.72
CA PHE A 50 4.43 11.19 3.42
C PHE A 50 3.32 12.20 3.63
N GLU A 51 3.51 13.43 3.17
CA GLU A 51 2.49 14.47 3.19
C GLU A 51 1.57 14.30 1.97
N ALA A 52 0.27 14.03 2.20
CA ALA A 52 -0.68 13.71 1.15
C ALA A 52 -2.10 14.15 1.51
N GLU A 53 -2.92 14.40 0.48
CA GLU A 53 -4.34 14.75 0.65
C GLU A 53 -5.22 13.51 0.89
N SER A 54 -4.72 12.32 0.55
CA SER A 54 -5.48 11.07 0.65
C SER A 54 -4.61 9.85 0.93
N PHE A 55 -5.25 8.78 1.40
CA PHE A 55 -4.64 7.46 1.55
C PHE A 55 -4.03 6.94 0.24
N GLN A 56 -4.72 7.15 -0.89
CA GLN A 56 -4.26 6.68 -2.19
C GLN A 56 -2.98 7.39 -2.61
N GLU A 57 -2.91 8.71 -2.43
CA GLU A 57 -1.72 9.51 -2.74
C GLU A 57 -0.54 9.12 -1.83
N ALA A 58 -0.77 8.98 -0.51
CA ALA A 58 0.25 8.52 0.43
C ALA A 58 0.78 7.12 0.05
N THR A 59 -0.11 6.20 -0.29
CA THR A 59 0.24 4.82 -0.69
C THR A 59 1.00 4.81 -2.02
N GLN A 60 0.63 5.68 -2.97
CA GLN A 60 1.36 5.86 -4.22
C GLN A 60 2.79 6.36 -3.97
N ALA A 61 2.94 7.39 -3.11
CA ALA A 61 4.24 7.95 -2.74
C ALA A 61 5.13 6.92 -2.02
N LEU A 62 4.55 6.15 -1.08
CA LEU A 62 5.24 5.04 -0.42
C LEU A 62 5.70 4.00 -1.44
N SER A 63 4.82 3.59 -2.36
CA SER A 63 5.14 2.61 -3.40
C SER A 63 6.30 3.08 -4.30
N GLN A 64 6.36 4.37 -4.63
CA GLN A 64 7.48 4.95 -5.37
C GLN A 64 8.78 4.98 -4.57
N ALA A 65 8.71 5.30 -3.28
CA ALA A 65 9.89 5.32 -2.40
C ALA A 65 10.53 3.93 -2.28
N ILE A 66 9.72 2.86 -2.25
CA ILE A 66 10.21 1.48 -2.21
C ILE A 66 10.44 0.85 -3.59
N ALA A 67 10.06 1.54 -4.68
CA ALA A 67 10.28 1.06 -6.05
C ALA A 67 11.76 1.03 -6.45
N MET A 68 12.64 1.67 -5.67
CA MET A 68 14.09 1.59 -5.84
C MET A 68 14.69 0.23 -5.43
N THR A 69 13.86 -0.70 -4.94
CA THR A 69 14.25 -2.09 -4.65
C THR A 69 14.19 -2.95 -5.91
N GLU A 70 14.85 -4.12 -5.91
CA GLU A 70 14.92 -5.04 -7.06
C GLU A 70 13.56 -5.59 -7.52
N SER A 71 12.50 -5.38 -6.72
CA SER A 71 11.14 -5.85 -7.01
C SER A 71 10.15 -4.70 -6.91
N PRO A 72 9.97 -3.91 -7.99
CA PRO A 72 9.05 -2.78 -7.98
C PRO A 72 7.60 -3.22 -7.79
N VAL A 73 6.88 -2.47 -6.96
CA VAL A 73 5.50 -2.76 -6.58
C VAL A 73 4.57 -1.65 -7.08
N ARG A 74 3.29 -1.97 -7.25
CA ARG A 74 2.26 -1.01 -7.62
C ARG A 74 1.02 -1.16 -6.72
N PRO A 75 0.43 -0.05 -6.25
CA PRO A 75 -0.88 -0.08 -5.62
C PRO A 75 -1.99 -0.06 -6.68
N CYS A 76 -2.97 -0.94 -6.50
CA CYS A 76 -4.19 -0.99 -7.31
C CYS A 76 -5.40 -0.66 -6.43
N PHE A 77 -6.07 0.44 -6.75
CA PHE A 77 -7.25 0.91 -6.02
C PHE A 77 -8.52 0.55 -6.78
N TYR A 78 -9.46 -0.10 -6.11
CA TYR A 78 -10.75 -0.47 -6.67
C TYR A 78 -11.89 0.39 -6.11
N ALA A 79 -12.97 0.54 -6.89
CA ALA A 79 -14.13 1.34 -6.52
C ALA A 79 -14.82 0.88 -5.23
N ASN A 80 -14.70 -0.41 -4.87
CA ASN A 80 -15.22 -0.98 -3.62
C ASN A 80 -14.26 -0.80 -2.43
N ARG A 81 -13.36 0.19 -2.49
CA ARG A 81 -12.36 0.52 -1.45
C ARG A 81 -11.43 -0.64 -1.09
N VAL A 82 -11.10 -1.49 -2.06
CA VAL A 82 -10.05 -2.49 -1.89
C VAL A 82 -8.74 -1.93 -2.43
N LEU A 83 -7.68 -1.96 -1.62
CA LEU A 83 -6.32 -1.78 -2.08
C LEU A 83 -5.74 -3.17 -2.39
N ARG A 84 -4.98 -3.31 -3.47
CA ARG A 84 -4.07 -4.45 -3.66
C ARG A 84 -2.66 -3.97 -3.94
N MET A 85 -1.68 -4.62 -3.34
CA MET A 85 -0.27 -4.44 -3.66
C MET A 85 0.16 -5.58 -4.56
N VAL A 86 0.55 -5.25 -5.79
CA VAL A 86 0.91 -6.22 -6.82
C VAL A 86 2.31 -5.93 -7.36
N PRO A 87 3.02 -6.94 -7.92
CA PRO A 87 4.22 -6.69 -8.70
C PRO A 87 3.92 -5.73 -9.85
N PHE A 88 4.87 -4.85 -10.20
CA PHE A 88 4.67 -3.88 -11.29
C PHE A 88 4.34 -4.53 -12.65
N THR A 89 4.72 -5.79 -12.84
CA THR A 89 4.42 -6.60 -14.04
C THR A 89 2.95 -7.05 -14.13
N ARG A 90 2.17 -6.94 -13.05
CA ARG A 90 0.73 -7.22 -13.04
C ARG A 90 -0.05 -5.94 -13.35
N SER A 91 -1.08 -6.08 -14.17
CA SER A 91 -2.05 -5.00 -14.41
C SER A 91 -3.04 -4.92 -13.25
N CYS A 92 -3.58 -3.73 -12.97
CA CYS A 92 -4.65 -3.55 -11.98
C CYS A 92 -6.01 -4.10 -12.44
N ASN A 93 -6.04 -4.88 -13.53
CA ASN A 93 -7.27 -5.40 -14.08
C ASN A 93 -7.78 -6.53 -13.18
N ARG A 94 -9.05 -6.45 -12.80
CA ARG A 94 -9.72 -7.48 -11.99
C ARG A 94 -9.70 -8.78 -12.78
N SER A 95 -9.00 -9.80 -12.30
CA SER A 95 -9.62 -11.12 -12.33
C SER A 95 -10.52 -11.17 -11.09
N PRO A 96 -11.85 -11.28 -11.22
CA PRO A 96 -12.66 -11.64 -10.06
C PRO A 96 -12.03 -12.92 -9.49
N ALA A 97 -11.79 -12.94 -8.19
CA ALA A 97 -11.41 -14.15 -7.51
C ALA A 97 -12.59 -15.12 -7.57
N THR A 98 -12.73 -15.83 -8.70
CA THR A 98 -13.51 -17.05 -8.76
C THR A 98 -12.61 -18.13 -8.17
N GLN A 99 -12.62 -18.25 -6.85
CA GLN A 99 -12.20 -19.49 -6.20
C GLN A 99 -13.34 -20.48 -6.43
N SER A 100 -13.04 -21.55 -7.16
CA SER A 100 -13.94 -22.67 -7.48
C SER A 100 -14.29 -23.49 -6.24
#